data_AF-A0A6P0XSH6-F1
#
_entry.id   AF-A0A6P0XSH6-F1
#
_cell.length_a   1.000
_cell.length_b   1.000
_cell.length_c   1.000
_cell.angle_alpha   90.00
_cell.angle_beta   90.00
_cell.angle_gamma   90.00
#
_symmetry.space_group_name_H-M   'P 1'
#
loop_
_entity.id
_entity.type
_entity.pdbx_description
1 polymer ?
#
loop_
_entity_poly.entity_id
_entity_poly.type
_entity_poly.pdbx_seq_one_letter_code
_entity_poly.pdbx_strand_id
1 'polypeptide(L)'
;MKYSIVIPIYNEEKNIPELYRRMSAILNRMDGDVELILINDGSRDRSLQILRELHQQDSRICYLSFARNFGHQIAVTAGLNFARGKAIVVLDGDLQDPPELIPDLIEKWRQGYQVVYAQRTKRHQESWFKKLPAFLYYRILKHLADVEIPIDTGDFCLMDRCVVDVLNKMP
;
A
#
# COMPACT_ATOMS: atom_id res chain seq x y z
N MET A 1 -11.90 14.35 2.82
CA MET A 1 -10.65 13.61 2.53
C MET A 1 -10.61 13.29 1.04
N LYS A 2 -9.54 13.67 0.33
CA LYS A 2 -9.38 13.40 -1.10
C LYS A 2 -8.54 12.14 -1.33
N TYR A 3 -7.48 11.97 -0.55
CA TYR A 3 -6.54 10.84 -0.67
C TYR A 3 -6.39 10.12 0.67
N SER A 4 -6.31 8.80 0.63
CA SER A 4 -5.87 7.98 1.78
C SER A 4 -4.70 7.12 1.35
N ILE A 5 -3.65 7.06 2.16
CA ILE A 5 -2.49 6.20 1.89
C ILE A 5 -2.38 5.23 3.05
N VAL A 6 -2.45 3.94 2.75
CA VAL A 6 -2.55 2.84 3.70
C VAL A 6 -1.23 2.08 3.68
N ILE A 7 -0.54 2.03 4.82
CA ILE A 7 0.75 1.36 4.95
C ILE A 7 0.74 0.39 6.14
N PRO A 8 0.73 -0.93 5.89
CA PRO A 8 0.99 -1.94 6.91
C PRO A 8 2.42 -1.87 7.43
N ILE A 9 2.58 -2.02 8.75
CA ILE A 9 3.85 -1.91 9.45
C ILE A 9 4.00 -3.09 10.41
N TYR A 10 5.09 -3.85 10.28
CA TYR A 10 5.47 -4.89 11.22
C TYR A 10 6.99 -4.93 11.41
N ASN A 11 7.45 -4.48 12.57
CA ASN A 11 8.88 -4.42 12.93
C ASN A 11 9.75 -3.59 11.95
N GLU A 12 9.30 -2.37 11.65
CA GLU A 12 9.94 -1.46 10.68
C GLU A 12 10.56 -0.22 11.34
N GLU A 13 11.00 -0.29 12.61
CA GLU A 13 11.46 0.89 13.35
C GLU A 13 12.57 1.69 12.64
N LYS A 14 13.34 1.03 11.77
CA LYS A 14 14.44 1.64 11.01
C LYS A 14 13.96 2.32 9.72
N ASN A 15 12.88 1.83 9.12
CA ASN A 15 12.37 2.30 7.84
C ASN A 15 11.35 3.44 8.01
N ILE A 16 10.59 3.44 9.10
CA ILE A 16 9.55 4.45 9.37
C ILE A 16 10.06 5.90 9.26
N PRO A 17 11.25 6.30 9.78
CA PRO A 17 11.70 7.69 9.67
C PRO A 17 11.91 8.14 8.22
N GLU A 18 12.53 7.29 7.40
CA GLU A 18 12.79 7.58 5.99
C GLU A 18 11.50 7.52 5.16
N LEU A 19 10.63 6.54 5.44
CA LEU A 19 9.29 6.47 4.88
C LEU A 19 8.51 7.75 5.14
N TYR A 20 8.45 8.21 6.40
CA TYR A 20 7.78 9.44 6.74
C TYR A 20 8.38 10.65 6.02
N ARG A 21 9.71 10.76 5.94
CA ARG A 21 10.37 11.86 5.22
C ARG A 21 9.95 11.91 3.75
N ARG A 22 9.97 10.78 3.04
CA ARG A 22 9.58 10.68 1.62
C ARG A 22 8.08 10.91 1.43
N MET A 23 7.26 10.29 2.27
CA MET A 23 5.81 10.49 2.26
C MET A 23 5.45 11.94 2.50
N SER A 24 5.98 12.60 3.53
CA SER A 24 5.68 13.99 3.89
C SER A 24 5.98 14.95 2.73
N ALA A 25 7.09 14.73 2.00
CA ALA A 25 7.41 15.51 0.80
C ALA A 25 6.34 15.39 -0.30
N ILE A 26 5.76 14.19 -0.48
CA ILE A 26 4.67 13.95 -1.42
C ILE A 26 3.37 14.56 -0.91
N LEU A 27 3.02 14.33 0.37
CA LEU A 27 1.81 14.85 1.00
C LEU A 27 1.72 16.37 0.91
N ASN A 28 2.86 17.07 1.08
CA ASN A 28 2.94 18.54 0.98
C ASN A 28 2.66 19.08 -0.42
N ARG A 29 2.75 18.24 -1.45
CA ARG A 29 2.53 18.59 -2.87
C ARG A 29 1.17 18.13 -3.39
N MET A 30 0.38 17.41 -2.58
CA MET A 30 -0.94 16.97 -2.98
C MET A 30 -1.93 18.13 -3.03
N ASP A 31 -2.85 18.08 -3.99
CA ASP A 31 -3.84 19.12 -4.27
C ASP A 31 -5.17 18.90 -3.51
N GLY A 32 -5.10 18.43 -2.27
CA GLY A 32 -6.25 18.24 -1.40
C GLY A 32 -5.95 17.47 -0.13
N ASP A 33 -6.96 17.33 0.72
CA ASP A 33 -6.82 16.64 2.01
C ASP A 33 -6.31 15.21 1.81
N VAL A 34 -5.26 14.89 2.56
CA VAL A 34 -4.64 13.57 2.57
C VAL A 34 -4.47 13.07 3.99
N GLU A 35 -4.75 11.79 4.18
CA GLU A 35 -4.42 11.06 5.40
C GLU A 35 -3.44 9.92 5.11
N LEU A 36 -2.46 9.74 5.99
CA LEU A 36 -1.52 8.63 5.97
C LEU A 36 -1.86 7.69 7.12
N ILE A 37 -2.39 6.52 6.79
CA ILE A 37 -2.88 5.50 7.72
C ILE A 37 -1.80 4.44 7.87
N LEU A 38 -1.19 4.38 9.05
CA LEU A 38 -0.13 3.44 9.40
C LEU A 38 -0.70 2.32 10.27
N ILE A 39 -0.68 1.07 9.80
CA ILE A 39 -1.29 -0.06 10.49
C ILE A 39 -0.20 -0.88 11.15
N ASN A 40 -0.02 -0.72 12.45
CA ASN A 40 0.86 -1.56 13.24
C ASN A 40 0.24 -2.96 13.42
N ASP A 41 0.77 -3.94 12.70
CA ASP A 41 0.39 -5.35 12.74
C ASP A 41 1.06 -6.08 13.92
N GLY A 42 0.94 -5.52 15.12
CA GLY A 42 1.45 -6.10 16.35
C GLY A 42 2.99 -6.17 16.43
N SER A 43 3.69 -5.12 16.01
CA SER A 43 5.15 -5.02 16.11
C SER A 43 5.65 -5.19 17.55
N ARG A 44 6.87 -5.73 17.68
CA ARG A 44 7.57 -6.00 18.95
C ARG A 44 8.76 -5.07 19.18
N ASP A 45 9.14 -4.29 18.18
CA ASP A 45 10.16 -3.25 18.26
C ASP A 45 9.54 -1.88 18.60
N ARG A 46 10.27 -0.79 18.36
CA ARG A 46 9.76 0.57 18.65
C ARG A 46 8.84 1.13 17.57
N SER A 47 8.41 0.35 16.58
CA SER A 47 7.54 0.84 15.48
C SER A 47 6.32 1.58 16.02
N LEU A 48 5.55 0.96 16.93
CA LEU A 48 4.35 1.57 17.51
C LEU A 48 4.65 2.89 18.25
N GLN A 49 5.78 2.96 18.95
CA GLN A 49 6.18 4.19 19.62
C GLN A 49 6.42 5.30 18.58
N ILE A 50 7.17 5.00 17.52
CA ILE A 50 7.45 5.96 16.45
C ILE A 50 6.14 6.41 15.76
N LEU A 51 5.20 5.50 15.49
CA LEU A 51 3.90 5.86 14.91
C LEU A 51 3.11 6.84 15.78
N ARG A 52 3.15 6.66 17.11
CA ARG A 52 2.48 7.57 18.07
C ARG A 52 3.12 8.96 18.06
N GLU A 53 4.44 9.02 18.05
CA GLU A 53 5.20 10.27 17.97
C GLU A 53 4.89 11.01 16.68
N LEU A 54 4.88 10.30 15.55
CA LEU A 54 4.52 10.87 14.24
C LEU A 54 3.08 11.41 14.20
N HIS A 55 2.12 10.69 14.78
CA HIS A 55 0.73 11.18 14.88
C HIS A 55 0.59 12.47 15.70
N GLN A 56 1.38 12.61 16.76
CA GLN A 56 1.39 13.85 17.56
C GLN A 56 2.02 15.03 16.80
N GLN A 57 2.95 14.76 15.88
CA GLN A 57 3.67 15.78 15.12
C GLN A 57 2.94 16.22 13.84
N ASP A 58 2.23 15.30 13.18
CA ASP A 58 1.56 15.55 11.91
C ASP A 58 0.10 15.05 11.96
N SER A 59 -0.84 16.00 11.95
CA SER A 59 -2.29 15.73 12.00
C SER A 59 -2.83 14.91 10.82
N ARG A 60 -2.07 14.78 9.73
CA ARG A 60 -2.42 13.93 8.58
C ARG A 60 -2.16 12.45 8.86
N ILE A 61 -1.30 12.15 9.83
CA ILE A 61 -0.97 10.77 10.19
C ILE A 61 -2.07 10.23 11.08
N CYS A 62 -2.58 9.06 10.73
CA CYS A 62 -3.45 8.24 11.56
C CYS A 62 -2.75 6.90 11.75
N TYR A 63 -2.95 6.25 12.89
CA TYR A 63 -2.46 4.89 13.06
C TYR A 63 -3.52 3.97 13.67
N LEU A 64 -3.47 2.70 13.28
CA LEU A 64 -4.20 1.61 13.90
C LEU A 64 -3.17 0.64 14.48
N SER A 65 -3.42 0.12 15.67
CA SER A 65 -2.54 -0.87 16.28
C SER A 65 -3.34 -2.10 16.64
N PHE A 66 -2.97 -3.23 16.06
CA PHE A 66 -3.54 -4.51 16.43
C PHE A 66 -3.01 -5.00 17.78
N ALA A 67 -3.79 -5.85 18.44
CA ALA A 67 -3.41 -6.47 19.71
C ALA A 67 -2.28 -7.51 19.57
N ARG A 68 -2.11 -8.07 18.36
CA ARG A 68 -1.07 -9.02 17.98
C ARG A 68 -0.88 -8.97 16.46
N ASN A 69 0.09 -9.73 15.96
CA ASN A 69 0.26 -9.92 14.53
C ASN A 69 -0.87 -10.80 13.95
N PHE A 70 -1.52 -10.31 12.91
CA PHE A 70 -2.57 -10.97 12.14
C PHE A 70 -2.17 -11.21 10.68
N GLY A 71 -1.13 -10.52 10.19
CA GLY A 71 -0.59 -10.68 8.85
C GLY A 71 -0.96 -9.53 7.93
N HIS A 72 -0.14 -9.37 6.88
CA HIS A 72 -0.17 -8.23 5.97
C HIS A 72 -1.56 -7.95 5.38
N GLN A 73 -2.23 -8.96 4.82
CA GLN A 73 -3.53 -8.77 4.15
C GLN A 73 -4.65 -8.32 5.11
N ILE A 74 -4.59 -8.73 6.38
CA ILE A 74 -5.52 -8.26 7.41
C ILE A 74 -5.24 -6.80 7.78
N ALA A 75 -3.96 -6.41 7.85
CA ALA A 75 -3.56 -5.03 8.08
C ALA A 75 -4.00 -4.11 6.93
N VAL A 76 -3.82 -4.53 5.67
CA VAL A 76 -4.35 -3.82 4.50
C VAL A 76 -5.88 -3.68 4.61
N THR A 77 -6.59 -4.77 4.85
CA THR A 77 -8.06 -4.76 4.96
C THR A 77 -8.55 -3.81 6.06
N ALA A 78 -7.92 -3.79 7.23
CA ALA A 78 -8.27 -2.84 8.28
C ALA A 78 -8.00 -1.38 7.86
N GLY A 79 -6.89 -1.13 7.16
CA GLY A 79 -6.57 0.16 6.59
C GLY A 79 -7.59 0.64 5.55
N LEU A 80 -8.02 -0.26 4.66
CA LEU A 80 -9.07 0.01 3.66
C LEU A 80 -10.43 0.31 4.29
N ASN A 81 -10.78 -0.39 5.38
CA ASN A 81 -12.00 -0.12 6.14
C ASN A 81 -11.96 1.25 6.85
N PHE A 82 -10.78 1.68 7.29
CA PHE A 82 -10.61 2.95 8.00
C PHE A 82 -10.43 4.15 7.06
N ALA A 83 -9.94 3.94 5.84
CA ALA A 83 -9.69 4.98 4.86
C ALA A 83 -10.95 5.76 4.48
N ARG A 84 -10.85 7.09 4.36
CA ARG A 84 -11.96 8.01 4.02
C ARG A 84 -11.79 8.73 2.68
N GLY A 85 -10.65 8.60 2.04
CA GLY A 85 -10.28 9.26 0.78
C GLY A 85 -11.07 8.74 -0.43
N LYS A 86 -11.08 9.53 -1.51
CA LYS A 86 -11.69 9.12 -2.79
C LYS A 86 -10.77 8.21 -3.60
N ALA A 87 -9.47 8.47 -3.53
CA ALA A 87 -8.44 7.58 -4.03
C ALA A 87 -7.64 7.01 -2.85
N ILE A 88 -7.54 5.70 -2.79
CA ILE A 88 -6.90 4.96 -1.71
C ILE A 88 -5.68 4.25 -2.29
N VAL A 89 -4.51 4.58 -1.78
CA VAL A 89 -3.25 3.94 -2.14
C VAL A 89 -2.86 2.95 -1.07
N VAL A 90 -2.46 1.73 -1.46
CA VAL A 90 -1.84 0.75 -0.58
C VAL A 90 -0.35 0.69 -0.93
N LEU A 91 0.53 0.70 0.07
CA LEU A 91 1.98 0.65 -0.10
C LEU A 91 2.63 -0.06 1.09
N ASP A 92 3.74 -0.77 0.87
CA ASP A 92 4.53 -1.39 1.94
C ASP A 92 5.47 -0.41 2.66
N GLY A 93 5.71 -0.68 3.94
CA GLY A 93 6.58 0.14 4.79
C GLY A 93 8.08 -0.06 4.62
N ASP A 94 8.50 -1.05 3.83
CA ASP A 94 9.89 -1.50 3.68
C ASP A 94 10.72 -0.71 2.65
N LEU A 95 10.10 0.28 1.99
CA LEU A 95 10.67 1.15 0.95
C LEU A 95 11.17 0.43 -0.30
N GLN A 96 10.77 -0.82 -0.54
CA GLN A 96 11.08 -1.52 -1.80
C GLN A 96 10.39 -0.87 -2.99
N ASP A 97 9.16 -0.40 -2.77
CA ASP A 97 8.42 0.35 -3.76
C ASP A 97 8.53 1.87 -3.50
N PRO A 98 8.92 2.67 -4.51
CA PRO A 98 9.17 4.08 -4.33
C PRO A 98 7.84 4.85 -4.17
N PRO A 99 7.62 5.54 -3.03
CA PRO A 99 6.40 6.33 -2.83
C PRO A 99 6.21 7.45 -3.87
N GLU A 100 7.28 7.88 -4.54
CA GLU A 100 7.26 8.94 -5.57
C GLU A 100 6.46 8.54 -6.82
N LEU A 101 6.02 7.29 -6.95
CA LEU A 101 5.08 6.88 -8.00
C LEU A 101 3.62 7.22 -7.67
N ILE A 102 3.30 7.58 -6.42
CA ILE A 102 1.93 7.92 -6.00
C ILE A 102 1.30 9.03 -6.87
N PRO A 103 1.99 10.14 -7.20
CA PRO A 103 1.47 11.15 -8.13
C PRO A 103 1.10 10.59 -9.50
N ASP A 104 1.89 9.66 -10.04
CA ASP A 104 1.62 9.04 -11.35
C ASP A 104 0.37 8.15 -11.29
N LEU A 105 0.20 7.40 -10.18
CA LEU A 105 -1.02 6.61 -9.94
C LEU A 105 -2.25 7.52 -9.85
N ILE A 106 -2.14 8.66 -9.16
CA ILE A 106 -3.23 9.64 -9.02
C ILE A 106 -3.59 10.22 -10.39
N GLU A 107 -2.62 10.50 -11.25
CA GLU A 107 -2.88 11.03 -12.59
C GLU A 107 -3.64 10.02 -13.45
N LYS A 108 -3.30 8.72 -13.35
CA LYS A 108 -4.10 7.66 -13.99
C LYS A 108 -5.50 7.57 -13.41
N TRP A 109 -5.66 7.64 -12.10
CA TRP A 109 -6.99 7.67 -11.48
C TRP A 109 -7.86 8.83 -11.99
N ARG A 110 -7.28 10.03 -12.15
CA ARG A 110 -7.98 11.20 -12.71
C ARG A 110 -8.42 11.02 -14.16
N GLN A 111 -7.75 10.15 -14.92
CA GLN A 111 -8.16 9.76 -16.27
C GLN A 111 -9.38 8.82 -16.29
N GLY A 112 -9.89 8.40 -15.12
CA GLY A 112 -11.07 7.56 -14.97
C GLY A 112 -10.78 6.09 -14.66
N TYR A 113 -9.51 5.71 -14.46
CA TYR A 113 -9.15 4.35 -14.07
C TYR A 113 -9.48 4.11 -12.60
N GLN A 114 -10.27 3.07 -12.32
CA GLN A 114 -10.72 2.75 -10.96
C GLN A 114 -9.69 1.94 -10.15
N VAL A 115 -8.78 1.23 -10.81
CA VAL A 115 -7.68 0.50 -10.19
C VAL A 115 -6.42 0.73 -11.02
N VAL A 116 -5.32 1.10 -10.36
CA VAL A 116 -4.03 1.39 -11.00
C VAL A 116 -2.92 0.69 -10.22
N TYR A 117 -2.17 -0.20 -10.89
CA TYR A 117 -1.05 -0.91 -10.29
C TYR A 117 0.28 -0.26 -10.64
N ALA A 118 1.20 -0.20 -9.68
CA ALA A 118 2.60 0.08 -9.95
C ALA A 118 3.30 -1.23 -10.34
N GLN A 119 3.52 -1.45 -11.64
CA GLN A 119 4.22 -2.64 -12.13
C GLN A 119 5.72 -2.41 -12.23
N ARG A 120 6.52 -3.34 -11.68
CA ARG A 120 7.98 -3.27 -11.77
C ARG A 120 8.44 -3.62 -13.20
N THR A 121 9.00 -2.65 -13.92
CA THR A 121 9.41 -2.83 -15.32
C THR A 121 10.77 -3.51 -15.52
N LYS A 122 11.64 -3.58 -14.49
CA LYS A 122 12.97 -4.22 -14.57
C LYS A 122 13.32 -5.01 -13.31
N ARG A 123 13.37 -6.35 -13.42
CA ARG A 123 14.13 -7.21 -12.49
C ARG A 123 15.61 -7.11 -12.84
N HIS A 124 16.39 -6.38 -12.06
CA HIS A 124 17.85 -6.48 -12.15
C HIS A 124 18.25 -7.89 -11.65
N GLN A 125 18.62 -8.77 -12.58
CA GLN A 125 19.30 -10.05 -12.35
C GLN A 125 18.64 -11.04 -11.37
N GLU A 126 17.47 -11.60 -11.72
CA GLU A 126 17.09 -12.90 -11.15
C GLU A 126 17.53 -14.05 -12.05
N SER A 127 18.36 -14.92 -11.48
CA SER A 127 18.93 -16.11 -12.09
C SER A 127 17.86 -16.96 -12.78
N TRP A 128 18.17 -17.42 -14.00
CA TRP A 128 17.29 -18.18 -14.91
C TRP A 128 16.61 -19.39 -14.26
N PHE A 129 17.16 -19.93 -13.19
CA PHE A 129 16.60 -21.05 -12.43
C PHE A 129 15.33 -20.75 -11.62
N LYS A 130 15.01 -19.47 -11.32
CA LYS A 130 13.78 -19.10 -10.59
C LYS A 130 12.57 -18.83 -11.50
N LYS A 131 12.75 -18.84 -12.83
CA LYS A 131 11.67 -18.54 -13.79
C LYS A 131 10.71 -19.69 -14.03
N LEU A 132 11.15 -20.95 -13.85
CA LEU A 132 10.34 -22.13 -14.18
C LEU A 132 9.11 -22.30 -13.26
N PRO A 133 9.23 -22.20 -11.91
CA PRO A 133 8.08 -22.36 -11.02
C PRO A 133 7.06 -21.23 -11.17
N ALA A 134 7.56 -19.99 -11.31
CA ALA A 134 6.71 -18.82 -11.53
C ALA A 134 5.93 -18.92 -12.85
N PHE A 135 6.60 -19.32 -13.94
CA PHE A 135 5.96 -19.52 -15.24
C PHE A 135 4.83 -20.57 -15.17
N LEU A 136 5.07 -21.69 -14.48
CA LEU A 136 4.05 -22.74 -14.34
C LEU A 136 2.87 -22.27 -13.47
N TYR A 137 3.15 -21.59 -12.36
CA TYR A 137 2.13 -21.00 -11.49
C TYR A 137 1.23 -20.02 -12.25
N TYR A 138 1.82 -19.05 -12.97
CA TYR A 138 1.05 -18.06 -13.72
C TYR A 138 0.26 -18.67 -14.89
N ARG A 139 0.75 -19.75 -15.51
CA ARG A 139 0.01 -20.43 -16.59
C ARG A 139 -1.20 -21.20 -16.09
N ILE A 140 -1.10 -21.79 -14.90
CA ILE A 140 -2.23 -22.44 -14.22
C ILE A 140 -3.22 -21.37 -13.75
N LEU A 141 -2.73 -20.31 -13.12
CA LEU A 141 -3.55 -19.18 -12.67
C LEU A 141 -4.31 -18.53 -13.82
N LYS A 142 -3.66 -18.30 -14.96
CA LYS A 142 -4.29 -17.75 -16.18
C LYS A 142 -5.37 -18.67 -16.76
N HIS A 143 -5.28 -19.98 -16.55
CA HIS A 143 -6.30 -20.92 -17.03
C HIS A 143 -7.48 -21.06 -16.07
N LEU A 144 -7.30 -20.71 -14.80
CA LEU A 144 -8.33 -20.80 -13.77
C LEU A 144 -9.00 -19.46 -13.45
N ALA A 145 -8.35 -18.34 -13.77
CA ALA A 145 -8.87 -17.00 -13.55
C ALA A 145 -9.61 -16.50 -14.80
N ASP A 146 -10.86 -16.06 -14.64
CA ASP A 146 -11.66 -15.40 -15.68
C ASP A 146 -11.20 -13.96 -15.99
N VAL A 147 -10.10 -13.51 -15.37
CA VAL A 147 -9.59 -12.14 -15.46
C VAL A 147 -8.10 -12.16 -15.74
N GLU A 148 -7.61 -11.24 -16.59
CA GLU A 148 -6.18 -11.07 -16.80
C GLU A 148 -5.53 -10.56 -15.52
N ILE A 149 -4.82 -11.44 -14.80
CA ILE A 149 -4.04 -11.08 -13.63
C ILE A 149 -2.67 -10.58 -14.11
N PRO A 150 -2.35 -9.28 -13.94
CA PRO A 150 -1.06 -8.76 -14.33
C PRO A 150 0.06 -9.37 -13.48
N ILE A 151 0.95 -10.09 -14.15
CA ILE A 151 2.16 -10.69 -13.58
C ILE A 151 3.06 -9.57 -13.06
N ASP A 152 3.66 -9.75 -11.88
CA ASP A 152 4.58 -8.78 -11.24
C ASP A 152 3.95 -7.48 -10.72
N THR A 153 2.67 -7.54 -10.34
CA THR A 153 2.05 -6.48 -9.54
C THR A 153 2.24 -6.81 -8.05
N GLY A 154 2.93 -5.93 -7.33
CA GLY A 154 2.98 -5.99 -5.87
C GLY A 154 1.69 -5.41 -5.26
N ASP A 155 1.63 -5.34 -3.94
CA ASP A 155 0.50 -4.73 -3.22
C ASP A 155 0.43 -3.19 -3.43
N PHE A 156 1.44 -2.59 -4.08
CA PHE A 156 1.45 -1.18 -4.44
C PHE A 156 0.45 -0.85 -5.55
N CYS A 157 -0.71 -0.36 -5.14
CA CYS A 157 -1.80 0.01 -6.04
C CYS A 157 -2.58 1.23 -5.53
N LEU A 158 -3.30 1.85 -6.44
CA LEU A 158 -4.34 2.84 -6.16
C LEU A 158 -5.69 2.26 -6.54
N MET A 159 -6.67 2.39 -5.65
CA MET A 159 -8.06 2.00 -5.86
C MET A 159 -8.99 3.21 -5.65
N ASP A 160 -9.99 3.34 -6.51
CA ASP A 160 -11.09 4.27 -6.31
C ASP A 160 -11.96 3.82 -5.13
N ARG A 161 -12.58 4.78 -4.45
CA ARG A 161 -13.52 4.56 -3.36
C ARG A 161 -14.60 3.53 -3.71
N CYS A 162 -15.16 3.55 -4.91
CA CYS A 162 -16.20 2.58 -5.27
C CYS A 162 -15.69 1.13 -5.25
N VAL A 163 -14.42 0.91 -5.60
CA VAL A 163 -13.79 -0.42 -5.53
C VAL A 163 -13.58 -0.82 -4.07
N VAL A 164 -13.01 0.07 -3.26
CA VAL A 164 -12.77 -0.18 -1.84
C VAL A 164 -14.07 -0.46 -1.08
N ASP A 165 -15.14 0.27 -1.38
CA ASP A 165 -16.45 0.07 -0.75
C ASP A 165 -17.09 -1.29 -1.10
N VAL A 166 -16.77 -1.86 -2.26
CA VAL A 166 -17.18 -3.22 -2.62
C VAL A 166 -16.32 -4.24 -1.89
N LEU A 167 -15.00 -4.05 -1.85
CA LEU A 167 -14.08 -4.94 -1.12
C LEU A 167 -14.43 -5.02 0.37
N ASN A 168 -14.73 -3.89 1.00
CA ASN A 168 -15.12 -3.84 2.42
C ASN A 168 -16.47 -4.53 2.72
N LYS A 169 -17.28 -4.86 1.70
CA LYS A 169 -18.53 -5.63 1.85
C LYS A 169 -18.33 -7.13 1.63
N MET A 170 -17.16 -7.56 1.15
CA MET A 170 -16.87 -8.98 0.98
C MET A 170 -16.74 -9.66 2.35
N PRO A 171 -17.17 -10.93 2.47
CA PRO A 171 -17.18 -11.68 3.72
C PRO A 171 -15.78 -12.03 4.25
#